data_AF-A0AB32T022-F1
#
_entry.id   AF-A0AB32T022-F1
#
_cell.length_a   1.000
_cell.length_b   1.000
_cell.length_c   1.000
_cell.angle_alpha   90.00
_cell.angle_beta   90.00
_cell.angle_gamma   90.00
#
_symmetry.space_group_name_H-M   'P 1'
#
loop_
_entity.id
_entity.type
_entity.pdbx_description
1 polymer ?
#
loop_
_entity_poly.entity_id
_entity_poly.type
_entity_poly.pdbx_seq_one_letter_code
_entity_poly.pdbx_strand_id
1 'polypeptide(L)'
;MLRFQEFERCTVDTEGAMGLAAILAGQLPELKGKRVAVVVSSANMELDLVLQCLERALVLDDRVCRFTVQLADWPGDMAKLLDLLAREDVRLLDVCHRRYSDKAELFKAQVECVVEMRDKSQNSQLRRTLSDRYPSLRWLER
;
A
#
# COMPACT_ATOMS: atom_id res chain seq x y z
N MET A 1 13.59 0.95 7.66
CA MET A 1 13.23 -0.47 7.82
C MET A 1 12.94 -1.16 6.49
N LEU A 2 11.94 -0.73 5.70
CA LEU A 2 11.58 -1.37 4.42
C LEU A 2 12.80 -1.61 3.50
N ARG A 3 13.65 -0.61 3.28
CA ARG A 3 14.86 -0.75 2.44
C ARG A 3 15.89 -1.75 2.99
N PHE A 4 16.04 -1.87 4.32
CA PHE A 4 16.89 -2.91 4.91
C PHE A 4 16.34 -4.32 4.66
N GLN A 5 15.02 -4.48 4.72
CA GLN A 5 14.38 -5.76 4.40
C GLN A 5 14.53 -6.13 2.92
N GLU A 6 14.29 -5.18 2.01
CA GLU A 6 14.29 -5.43 0.57
C GLU A 6 15.68 -5.75 0.00
N PHE A 7 16.70 -4.99 0.42
CA PHE A 7 18.04 -5.09 -0.16
C PHE A 7 18.98 -5.97 0.65
N GLU A 8 18.92 -5.90 1.98
CA GLU A 8 19.86 -6.61 2.88
C GLU A 8 19.22 -7.81 3.59
N ARG A 9 17.91 -8.00 3.47
CA ARG A 9 17.14 -9.03 4.20
C ARG A 9 17.37 -8.97 5.73
N CYS A 10 17.63 -7.76 6.24
CA CYS A 10 18.01 -7.53 7.63
C CYS A 10 16.87 -6.83 8.38
N THR A 11 16.47 -7.38 9.53
CA THR A 11 15.54 -6.72 10.45
C THR A 11 16.32 -5.73 11.30
N VAL A 12 15.83 -4.50 11.38
CA VAL A 12 16.42 -3.43 12.19
C VAL A 12 15.32 -2.75 12.97
N ASP A 13 15.67 -2.15 14.11
CA ASP A 13 14.73 -1.31 14.82
C ASP A 13 14.75 0.13 14.29
N THR A 14 14.08 1.05 15.00
CA THR A 14 14.07 2.46 14.64
C THR A 14 15.48 3.04 14.64
N GLU A 15 16.29 2.75 15.66
CA GLU A 15 17.64 3.28 15.83
C GLU A 15 18.59 2.75 14.76
N GLY A 16 18.56 1.44 14.50
CA GLY A 16 19.33 0.80 13.43
C GLY A 16 18.95 1.31 12.03
N ALA A 17 17.72 1.82 11.85
CA ALA A 17 17.27 2.36 10.57
C ALA A 17 17.66 3.84 10.33
N MET A 18 17.97 4.62 11.38
CA MET A 18 18.11 6.08 11.30
C MET A 18 19.19 6.54 10.33
N GLY A 19 20.36 5.88 10.35
CA GLY A 19 21.49 6.27 9.51
C GLY A 19 21.16 6.20 8.02
N LEU A 20 20.54 5.10 7.58
CA LEU A 20 20.10 4.97 6.19
C LEU A 20 18.94 5.93 5.87
N ALA A 21 18.02 6.14 6.82
CA ALA A 21 16.89 7.04 6.62
C ALA A 21 17.34 8.49 6.36
N ALA A 22 18.31 9.00 7.12
CA ALA A 22 18.87 10.34 6.92
C ALA A 22 19.54 10.50 5.53
N ILE A 23 20.25 9.47 5.08
CA ILE A 23 20.88 9.45 3.74
C ILE A 23 19.80 9.47 2.65
N LEU A 24 18.78 8.60 2.73
CA LEU A 24 17.70 8.51 1.74
C LEU A 24 16.82 9.77 1.72
N ALA A 25 16.64 10.44 2.86
CA ALA A 25 15.93 11.71 2.97
C ALA A 25 16.74 12.91 2.42
N GLY A 26 17.99 12.70 1.98
CA GLY A 26 18.85 13.75 1.46
C GLY A 26 19.36 14.74 2.51
N GLN A 27 19.34 14.35 3.80
CA GLN A 27 19.69 15.23 4.92
C GLN A 27 21.21 15.32 5.16
N LEU A 28 22.01 14.53 4.44
CA LEU A 28 23.47 14.47 4.57
C LEU A 28 24.13 14.75 3.20
N PRO A 29 23.99 15.96 2.63
CA PRO A 29 24.49 16.30 1.30
C PRO A 29 26.00 16.13 1.15
N GLU A 30 26.77 16.24 2.22
CA GLU A 30 28.21 16.02 2.29
C GLU A 30 28.65 14.58 1.98
N LEU A 31 27.71 13.64 1.97
CA LEU A 31 27.92 12.24 1.62
C LEU A 31 27.69 11.95 0.13
N LYS A 32 27.14 12.91 -0.63
CA LYS A 32 26.83 12.71 -2.06
C LYS A 32 28.09 12.37 -2.87
N GLY A 33 28.03 11.26 -3.61
CA GLY A 33 29.15 10.77 -4.43
C GLY A 33 30.26 10.03 -3.66
N LYS A 34 30.13 9.88 -2.33
CA LYS A 34 31.08 9.10 -1.51
C LYS A 34 30.62 7.66 -1.39
N ARG A 35 31.56 6.76 -1.11
CA ARG A 35 31.25 5.41 -0.61
C ARG A 35 30.97 5.52 0.88
N VAL A 36 29.75 5.20 1.28
CA VAL A 36 29.27 5.33 2.66
C VAL A 36 28.89 3.96 3.17
N ALA A 37 29.34 3.62 4.38
CA ALA A 37 28.85 2.46 5.12
C ALA A 37 27.92 2.93 6.23
N VAL A 38 26.75 2.29 6.36
CA VAL A 38 25.82 2.52 7.47
C VAL A 38 26.01 1.38 8.46
N VAL A 39 26.39 1.70 9.69
CA VAL A 39 26.50 0.70 10.77
C VAL A 39 25.11 0.47 11.37
N VAL A 40 24.64 -0.78 11.32
CA VAL A 40 23.40 -1.20 11.98
C VAL A 40 23.74 -1.65 13.38
N SER A 41 23.37 -0.86 14.39
CA SER A 41 23.72 -1.13 15.80
C SER A 41 22.61 -1.82 16.60
N SER A 42 21.36 -1.74 16.14
CA SER A 42 20.21 -2.22 16.91
C SER A 42 19.11 -2.84 16.03
N ALA A 43 18.47 -3.87 16.57
CA ALA A 43 17.46 -4.69 15.91
C ALA A 43 16.43 -5.29 16.89
N ASN A 44 16.18 -4.61 18.02
CA ASN A 44 15.40 -5.17 19.13
C ASN A 44 13.92 -4.75 19.10
N MET A 45 13.30 -4.74 17.92
CA MET A 45 11.89 -4.39 17.76
C MET A 45 11.02 -5.64 17.80
N GLU A 46 9.92 -5.58 18.54
CA GLU A 46 8.90 -6.64 18.55
C GLU A 46 8.35 -6.88 17.14
N LEU A 47 8.10 -8.15 16.79
CA LEU A 47 7.69 -8.54 15.44
C LEU A 47 6.42 -7.83 14.98
N ASP A 48 5.43 -7.65 15.86
CA ASP A 48 4.18 -6.96 15.55
C ASP A 48 4.40 -5.48 15.17
N LEU A 49 5.37 -4.82 15.80
CA LEU A 49 5.76 -3.45 15.45
C LEU A 49 6.51 -3.42 14.11
N VAL A 50 7.37 -4.42 13.84
CA VAL A 50 8.05 -4.53 12.54
C VAL A 50 7.02 -4.66 11.40
N LEU A 51 5.99 -5.50 11.57
CA LEU A 51 4.94 -5.68 10.58
C LEU A 51 4.14 -4.38 10.35
N GLN A 52 3.71 -3.71 11.43
CA GLN A 52 3.01 -2.42 11.32
C GLN A 52 3.85 -1.34 10.62
N CYS A 53 5.16 -1.28 10.91
CA CYS A 53 6.08 -0.37 10.24
C CYS A 53 6.24 -0.69 8.75
N LEU A 54 6.31 -1.98 8.38
CA LEU A 54 6.41 -2.40 6.99
C LEU A 54 5.13 -2.09 6.21
N GLU A 55 3.95 -2.36 6.77
CA GLU A 55 2.66 -2.00 6.16
C GLU A 55 2.57 -0.50 5.90
N ARG A 56 2.89 0.32 6.90
CA ARG A 56 2.93 1.79 6.73
C ARG A 56 3.97 2.22 5.70
N ALA A 57 5.13 1.58 5.66
CA ALA A 57 6.15 1.90 4.68
C ALA A 57 5.70 1.57 3.26
N LEU A 58 4.97 0.47 3.04
CA LEU A 58 4.40 0.13 1.73
C LEU A 58 3.32 1.13 1.27
N VAL A 59 2.51 1.67 2.20
CA VAL A 59 1.58 2.77 1.89
C VAL A 59 2.35 4.03 1.48
N LEU A 60 3.39 4.41 2.23
CA LEU A 60 4.23 5.57 1.90
C LEU A 60 5.04 5.41 0.62
N ASP A 61 5.40 4.19 0.24
CA ASP A 61 6.12 3.85 -1.00
C ASP A 61 5.18 3.71 -2.21
N ASP A 62 3.91 4.13 -2.12
CA ASP A 62 2.89 4.02 -3.16
C ASP A 62 2.63 2.57 -3.63
N ARG A 63 2.88 1.59 -2.75
CA ARG A 63 2.74 0.15 -3.06
C ARG A 63 1.56 -0.51 -2.39
N VAL A 64 0.91 0.13 -1.44
CA VAL A 64 -0.39 -0.31 -0.91
C VAL A 64 -1.36 0.85 -1.03
N CYS A 65 -2.54 0.60 -1.58
CA CYS A 65 -3.61 1.58 -1.63
C CYS A 65 -4.92 0.98 -1.15
N ARG A 66 -5.76 1.87 -0.60
CA ARG A 66 -7.10 1.54 -0.10
C ARG A 66 -8.11 2.39 -0.85
N PHE A 67 -9.16 1.78 -1.35
CA PHE A 67 -10.21 2.47 -2.07
C PHE A 67 -11.58 1.88 -1.78
N THR A 68 -12.62 2.68 -1.99
CA THR A 68 -14.01 2.20 -1.97
C THR A 68 -14.66 2.40 -3.32
N VAL A 69 -15.48 1.43 -3.73
CA VAL A 69 -16.37 1.53 -4.89
C VAL A 69 -17.79 1.16 -4.48
N GLN A 70 -18.78 1.83 -5.08
CA GLN A 70 -20.17 1.38 -4.99
C GLN A 70 -20.47 0.44 -6.17
N LEU A 71 -20.94 -0.76 -5.86
CA LEU A 71 -21.38 -1.77 -6.82
C LEU A 71 -22.92 -1.79 -6.86
N ALA A 72 -23.50 -1.87 -8.05
CA ALA A 72 -24.95 -1.80 -8.24
C ALA A 72 -25.60 -3.19 -8.18
N ASP A 73 -24.87 -4.24 -8.58
CA ASP A 73 -25.35 -5.62 -8.56
C ASP A 73 -24.32 -6.54 -7.90
N TRP A 74 -24.63 -7.01 -6.69
CA TRP A 74 -23.85 -8.00 -5.99
C TRP A 74 -24.49 -9.39 -6.19
N PRO A 75 -23.77 -10.42 -6.67
CA PRO A 75 -22.29 -10.55 -6.75
C PRO A 75 -21.67 -10.24 -8.13
N GLY A 76 -22.46 -9.94 -9.15
CA GLY A 76 -21.98 -9.82 -10.54
C GLY A 76 -20.92 -8.73 -10.75
N ASP A 77 -21.15 -7.52 -10.22
CA ASP A 77 -20.19 -6.42 -10.33
C ASP A 77 -18.94 -6.65 -9.49
N MET A 78 -19.05 -7.44 -8.42
CA MET A 78 -17.89 -7.84 -7.62
C MET A 78 -16.97 -8.76 -8.42
N ALA A 79 -17.54 -9.71 -9.16
CA ALA A 79 -16.76 -10.58 -10.06
C ALA A 79 -16.02 -9.76 -11.12
N LYS A 80 -16.67 -8.72 -11.70
CA LYS A 80 -16.02 -7.80 -12.65
C LYS A 80 -14.90 -7.00 -12.02
N LEU A 81 -15.09 -6.52 -10.78
CA LEU A 81 -14.05 -5.81 -10.03
C LEU A 81 -12.84 -6.71 -9.77
N LEU A 82 -13.07 -7.93 -9.28
CA LEU A 82 -12.00 -8.89 -9.01
C LEU A 82 -11.26 -9.31 -10.29
N ASP A 83 -11.98 -9.53 -11.40
CA ASP A 83 -11.37 -9.83 -12.71
C ASP A 83 -10.47 -8.68 -13.19
N LEU A 84 -10.91 -7.43 -12.99
CA LEU A 84 -10.09 -6.26 -13.29
C LEU A 84 -8.82 -6.20 -12.43
N LEU A 85 -8.95 -6.38 -11.11
CA LEU A 85 -7.80 -6.39 -10.21
C LEU A 85 -6.82 -7.52 -10.56
N ALA A 86 -7.32 -8.70 -10.93
CA ALA A 86 -6.49 -9.81 -11.40
C ALA A 86 -5.74 -9.48 -12.70
N ARG A 87 -6.39 -8.79 -13.66
CA ARG A 87 -5.74 -8.37 -14.92
C ARG A 87 -4.65 -7.31 -14.72
N GLU A 88 -4.82 -6.44 -13.73
CA GLU A 88 -3.81 -5.42 -13.38
C GLU A 88 -2.62 -6.01 -12.59
N ASP A 89 -2.62 -7.33 -12.32
CA ASP A 89 -1.56 -8.06 -11.60
C ASP A 89 -1.29 -7.46 -10.20
N VAL A 90 -2.36 -7.01 -9.52
CA VAL A 90 -2.28 -6.50 -8.15
C VAL A 90 -2.71 -7.58 -7.16
N ARG A 91 -2.09 -7.57 -5.98
CA ARG A 91 -2.43 -8.51 -4.91
C ARG A 91 -3.52 -7.92 -4.05
N LEU A 92 -4.68 -8.57 -3.99
CA LEU A 92 -5.75 -8.20 -3.06
C LEU A 92 -5.36 -8.63 -1.64
N LEU A 93 -5.19 -7.67 -0.73
CA LEU A 93 -4.85 -7.91 0.68
C LEU A 93 -6.10 -8.08 1.54
N ASP A 94 -7.10 -7.22 1.32
CA ASP A 94 -8.36 -7.26 2.04
C ASP A 94 -9.51 -6.76 1.17
N VAL A 95 -10.70 -7.31 1.42
CA VAL A 95 -11.95 -6.85 0.82
C VAL A 95 -13.08 -6.87 1.82
N CYS A 96 -13.57 -5.68 2.14
CA CYS A 96 -14.64 -5.47 3.10
C CYS A 96 -15.90 -4.97 2.37
N HIS A 97 -16.96 -5.79 2.41
CA HIS A 97 -18.28 -5.40 1.90
C HIS A 97 -19.12 -4.79 3.02
N ARG A 98 -19.59 -3.56 2.83
CA ARG A 98 -20.57 -2.89 3.69
C ARG A 98 -21.88 -2.69 2.91
N ARG A 99 -22.97 -3.23 3.45
CA ARG A 99 -24.32 -2.92 2.97
C ARG A 99 -24.76 -1.60 3.58
N TYR A 100 -25.31 -0.71 2.76
CA TYR A 100 -26.01 0.45 3.29
C TYR A 100 -27.28 -0.04 4.00
N SER A 101 -27.50 0.42 5.24
CA SER A 101 -28.71 0.12 6.01
C SER A 101 -29.92 0.91 5.53
N ASP A 102 -29.71 1.93 4.67
CA ASP A 102 -30.78 2.78 4.18
C ASP A 102 -31.59 2.11 3.06
N LYS A 103 -32.92 2.17 3.22
CA LYS A 103 -33.89 1.56 2.29
C LYS A 103 -33.75 2.07 0.85
N ALA A 104 -33.18 3.25 0.62
CA ALA A 104 -32.98 3.81 -0.71
C ALA A 104 -31.85 3.13 -1.50
N GLU A 105 -30.94 2.44 -0.83
CA GLU A 105 -29.75 1.81 -1.43
C GLU A 105 -29.75 0.29 -1.26
N LEU A 106 -30.93 -0.33 -1.07
CA LEU A 106 -31.09 -1.77 -0.78
C LEU A 106 -30.32 -2.72 -1.72
N PHE A 107 -30.06 -2.30 -2.96
CA PHE A 107 -29.35 -3.09 -3.96
C PHE A 107 -27.89 -2.67 -4.17
N LYS A 108 -27.45 -1.55 -3.58
CA LYS A 108 -26.07 -1.08 -3.70
C LYS A 108 -25.22 -1.63 -2.57
N ALA A 109 -24.04 -2.10 -2.94
CA ALA A 109 -23.01 -2.55 -2.02
C ALA A 109 -21.84 -1.56 -2.05
N GLN A 110 -21.37 -1.10 -0.89
CA GLN A 110 -20.06 -0.44 -0.83
C GLN A 110 -19.01 -1.51 -0.58
N VAL A 111 -18.03 -1.58 -1.46
CA VAL A 111 -16.88 -2.47 -1.29
C VAL A 111 -15.67 -1.61 -1.05
N GLU A 112 -14.97 -1.93 0.03
CA GLU A 112 -13.66 -1.39 0.33
C GLU A 112 -12.61 -2.44 0.02
N CYS A 113 -11.58 -2.06 -0.74
CA CYS A 113 -10.49 -2.94 -1.11
C CYS A 113 -9.17 -2.35 -0.61
N VAL A 114 -8.29 -3.23 -0.12
CA VAL A 114 -6.88 -2.94 0.13
C VAL A 114 -6.09 -3.81 -0.84
N VAL A 115 -5.27 -3.17 -1.68
CA VAL A 115 -4.47 -3.86 -2.69
C VAL A 115 -3.00 -3.48 -2.56
N GLU A 116 -2.14 -4.47 -2.74
CA GLU A 116 -0.69 -4.34 -2.84
C GLU A 116 -0.27 -4.39 -4.31
N MET A 117 0.69 -3.53 -4.63
CA MET A 117 1.24 -3.29 -5.96
C MET A 117 2.76 -3.41 -5.87
N ARG A 118 3.38 -3.72 -7.01
CA ARG A 118 4.81 -3.88 -7.14
C ARG A 118 5.55 -2.56 -6.99
N ASP A 119 5.02 -1.50 -7.61
CA ASP A 119 5.65 -0.19 -7.67
C ASP A 119 4.62 0.93 -7.95
N LYS A 120 5.12 2.16 -7.91
CA LYS A 120 4.35 3.39 -8.16
C LYS A 120 3.78 3.49 -9.59
N SER A 121 4.40 2.84 -10.57
CA SER A 121 3.91 2.82 -11.96
C SER A 121 2.63 1.99 -12.05
N GLN A 122 2.64 0.79 -11.47
CA GLN A 122 1.45 -0.06 -11.39
C GLN A 122 0.33 0.63 -10.60
N ASN A 123 0.66 1.34 -9.51
CA ASN A 123 -0.32 2.15 -8.78
C ASN A 123 -0.96 3.23 -9.64
N SER A 124 -0.14 3.97 -10.39
CA SER A 124 -0.65 5.00 -11.31
C SER A 124 -1.55 4.40 -12.41
N GLN A 125 -1.20 3.20 -12.91
CA GLN A 125 -2.00 2.49 -13.90
C GLN A 125 -3.34 2.02 -13.31
N LEU A 126 -3.33 1.33 -12.16
CA LEU A 126 -4.54 0.89 -11.47
C LEU A 126 -5.47 2.06 -11.16
N ARG A 127 -4.91 3.18 -10.70
CA ARG A 127 -5.69 4.40 -10.40
C ARG A 127 -6.47 4.91 -11.60
N ARG A 128 -5.84 4.92 -12.77
CA ARG A 128 -6.48 5.31 -14.04
C ARG A 128 -7.55 4.31 -14.42
N THR A 129 -7.21 3.01 -14.48
CA THR A 129 -8.16 1.95 -14.87
C THR A 129 -9.41 1.96 -13.98
N LEU A 130 -9.26 2.10 -12.66
CA LEU A 130 -10.40 2.15 -11.74
C LEU A 130 -11.22 3.44 -11.89
N SER A 131 -10.57 4.60 -12.06
CA SER A 131 -11.28 5.88 -12.21
C SER A 131 -12.12 5.92 -13.49
N ASP A 132 -11.62 5.31 -14.57
CA ASP A 132 -12.31 5.25 -15.86
C ASP A 132 -13.55 4.35 -15.80
N ARG A 133 -13.51 3.27 -15.00
CA ARG A 133 -14.60 2.27 -14.94
C ARG A 133 -15.60 2.47 -13.81
N TYR A 134 -15.18 3.06 -12.69
CA TYR A 134 -16.00 3.21 -11.49
C TYR A 134 -16.11 4.69 -11.09
N PRO A 135 -17.15 5.40 -11.55
CA PRO A 135 -17.38 6.80 -11.17
C PRO A 135 -17.57 7.01 -9.65
N SER A 136 -17.95 5.96 -8.93
CA SER A 136 -18.15 5.96 -7.47
C SER A 136 -16.85 5.76 -6.68
N LEU A 137 -15.71 5.60 -7.36
CA LEU A 137 -14.41 5.35 -6.75
C LEU A 137 -14.01 6.48 -5.80
N ARG A 138 -13.59 6.12 -4.59
CA ARG A 138 -12.97 7.03 -3.62
C ARG A 138 -11.71 6.40 -3.06
N TRP A 139 -10.61 7.12 -3.12
CA TRP A 139 -9.36 6.73 -2.48
C TRP A 139 -9.42 7.05 -0.98
N LEU A 140 -8.99 6.10 -0.16
CA LEU A 140 -8.90 6.24 1.30
C LEU A 140 -7.43 6.49 1.67
N GLU A 141 -6.88 7.64 1.25
CA GLU A 141 -5.50 8.02 1.56
C GLU A 141 -5.43 8.69 2.94
N ARG A 142 -4.55 8.16 3.80
CA ARG A 142 -4.08 8.76 5.05
C ARG A 142 -2.64 8.35 5.33
#